data_AF-A0A956V085-F1
#
_entry.id   AF-A0A956V085-F1
#
_cell.length_a   1.000
_cell.length_b   1.000
_cell.length_c   1.000
_cell.angle_alpha   90.00
_cell.angle_beta   90.00
_cell.angle_gamma   90.00
#
_symmetry.space_group_name_H-M   'P 1'
#
loop_
_entity.id
_entity.type
_entity.pdbx_description
1 polymer ?
#
loop_
_entity_poly.entity_id
_entity_poly.type
_entity_poly.pdbx_seq_one_letter_code
_entity_poly.pdbx_strand_id
1 'polypeptide(L)'
;MSSATSSGPNPLCEVGMRHPRDRHRMRPVEGAEQVWFCSKHGIYAQLVSSDIAEATSRGDDWTHYAGVDGLVVRLGDERQGGQIVYFREK
;
A
#
# COMPACT_ATOMS: atom_id res chain seq x y z
N MET A 1 3.71 6.61 22.35
CA MET A 1 3.21 6.87 20.98
C MET A 1 4.14 6.16 20.04
N SER A 2 3.80 4.94 19.62
CA SER A 2 4.68 4.10 18.81
C SER A 2 4.63 4.59 17.37
N SER A 3 5.62 5.41 17.00
CA SER A 3 5.90 5.71 15.61
C SER A 3 6.28 4.39 14.94
N ALA A 4 5.42 3.88 14.05
CA ALA A 4 5.78 2.77 13.18
C ALA A 4 7.03 3.19 12.39
N THR A 5 8.20 2.70 12.81
CA THR A 5 9.48 3.01 12.19
C THR A 5 9.55 2.25 10.86
N SER A 6 8.88 2.76 9.84
CA SER A 6 9.10 2.37 8.46
C SER A 6 10.58 2.64 8.15
N SER A 7 11.37 1.62 7.83
CA SER A 7 12.81 1.72 7.54
C SER A 7 13.18 2.51 6.27
N GLY A 8 12.22 3.25 5.71
CA GLY A 8 12.39 4.11 4.55
C GLY A 8 11.27 5.13 4.43
N PRO A 9 11.36 6.05 3.45
CA PRO A 9 10.34 7.07 3.27
C PRO A 9 9.02 6.42 2.81
N ASN A 10 7.90 7.09 3.08
CA ASN A 10 6.59 6.61 2.64
C ASN A 10 6.59 6.22 1.15
N PRO A 11 5.88 5.14 0.79
CA PRO A 11 5.82 4.68 -0.58
C PRO A 11 5.26 5.76 -1.51
N LEU A 12 5.67 5.71 -2.77
CA LEU A 12 4.96 6.40 -3.84
C LEU A 12 3.68 5.63 -4.14
N CYS A 13 2.63 6.32 -4.57
CA CYS A 13 1.50 5.61 -5.15
C CYS A 13 1.92 4.90 -6.45
N GLU A 14 1.16 3.87 -6.83
CA GLU A 14 1.41 3.07 -8.03
C GLU A 14 1.55 3.94 -9.30
N VAL A 15 0.71 4.97 -9.45
CA VAL A 15 0.79 5.96 -10.53
C VAL A 15 2.08 6.79 -10.45
N GLY A 16 2.42 7.28 -9.25
CA GLY A 16 3.59 8.11 -9.01
C GLY A 16 4.92 7.38 -9.15
N MET A 17 4.91 6.04 -9.07
CA MET A 17 6.07 5.21 -9.44
C MET A 17 6.33 5.22 -10.94
N ARG A 18 5.29 5.28 -11.77
CA ARG A 18 5.39 5.21 -13.24
C ARG A 18 5.51 6.57 -13.90
N HIS A 19 5.01 7.63 -13.26
CA HIS A 19 4.92 8.96 -13.88
C HIS A 19 5.75 9.99 -13.12
N PRO A 20 6.92 10.42 -13.66
CA PRO A 20 7.83 11.34 -12.98
C PRO A 20 7.22 12.69 -12.62
N ARG A 21 6.23 13.16 -13.39
CA ARG A 21 5.50 14.42 -13.15
C ARG A 21 4.45 14.30 -12.04
N ASP A 22 4.20 13.09 -11.55
CA ASP A 22 3.09 12.76 -10.67
C ASP A 22 3.54 11.94 -9.45
N ARG A 23 4.79 12.17 -9.01
CA ARG A 23 5.43 11.50 -7.88
C ARG A 23 4.80 11.93 -6.56
N HIS A 24 3.66 11.35 -6.20
CA HIS A 24 3.04 11.56 -4.90
C HIS A 24 3.50 10.52 -3.89
N ARG A 25 4.10 11.00 -2.80
CA ARG A 25 4.27 10.20 -1.60
C ARG A 25 2.93 10.03 -0.91
N MET A 26 2.66 8.80 -0.50
CA MET A 26 1.45 8.44 0.21
C MET A 26 1.55 8.91 1.67
N ARG A 27 0.40 9.19 2.29
CA ARG A 27 0.32 9.57 3.70
C ARG A 27 -0.04 8.34 4.53
N PRO A 28 0.55 8.13 5.72
CA PRO A 28 0.13 7.05 6.60
C PRO A 28 -1.35 7.21 6.93
N VAL A 29 -2.08 6.11 7.02
CA VAL A 29 -3.45 6.16 7.50
C VAL A 29 -3.46 6.09 9.02
N GLU A 30 -4.19 7.00 9.64
CA GLU A 30 -4.34 7.02 11.10
C GLU A 30 -5.06 5.76 11.60
N GLY A 31 -4.55 5.16 12.68
CA GLY A 31 -5.08 3.93 13.25
C GLY A 31 -4.71 2.65 12.51
N ALA A 32 -3.95 2.73 11.42
CA ALA A 32 -3.52 1.58 10.62
C ALA A 32 -2.00 1.44 10.61
N GLU A 33 -1.50 0.29 11.04
CA GLU A 33 -0.06 0.04 10.99
C GLU A 33 0.38 -0.30 9.57
N GLN A 34 1.40 0.43 9.08
CA GLN A 34 2.03 0.18 7.78
C GLN A 34 1.05 0.22 6.59
N VAL A 35 0.05 1.10 6.69
CA VAL A 35 -0.86 1.42 5.59
C VAL A 35 -0.72 2.89 5.23
N TRP A 36 -0.76 3.17 3.92
CA TRP A 36 -0.69 4.51 3.37
C TRP A 36 -1.79 4.73 2.33
N PHE A 37 -2.21 5.98 2.18
CA PHE A 37 -3.21 6.40 1.22
C PHE A 37 -2.71 7.54 0.33
N CYS A 38 -3.06 7.48 -0.95
CA CYS A 38 -2.88 8.55 -1.92
C CYS A 38 -4.21 9.21 -2.23
N SER A 39 -4.47 10.37 -1.63
CA SER A 39 -5.72 11.11 -1.84
C SER A 39 -5.94 11.57 -3.28
N LYS A 40 -4.87 11.76 -4.06
CA LYS A 40 -4.98 12.20 -5.47
C LYS A 40 -5.43 11.10 -6.42
N HIS A 41 -5.13 9.84 -6.10
CA HIS A 41 -5.41 8.70 -6.98
C HIS A 41 -6.37 7.68 -6.38
N GLY A 42 -6.80 7.84 -5.12
CA GLY A 42 -7.69 6.89 -4.46
C GLY A 42 -7.07 5.51 -4.31
N ILE A 43 -5.75 5.44 -4.12
CA ILE A 43 -5.00 4.18 -4.02
C ILE A 43 -4.45 4.05 -2.60
N TYR A 44 -4.58 2.86 -2.04
CA TYR A 44 -3.95 2.44 -0.80
C TYR A 44 -2.72 1.59 -1.07
N ALA A 45 -1.81 1.59 -0.12
CA ALA A 45 -0.64 0.74 -0.07
C ALA A 45 -0.53 0.16 1.33
N GLN A 46 -0.28 -1.14 1.44
CA GLN A 46 -0.08 -1.80 2.73
C GLN A 46 1.17 -2.67 2.65
N LEU A 47 2.00 -2.63 3.67
CA LEU A 47 3.08 -3.61 3.82
C LEU A 47 2.51 -4.88 4.42
N VAL A 48 2.69 -6.00 3.71
CA VAL A 48 2.29 -7.34 4.17
C VAL A 48 3.51 -8.26 4.20
N SER A 49 3.41 -9.39 4.91
CA SER A 49 4.48 -10.39 4.89
C SER A 49 4.68 -10.99 3.49
N SER A 50 5.86 -11.58 3.26
CA SER A 50 6.19 -12.33 2.05
C SER A 50 5.11 -13.35 1.69
N ASP A 51 4.67 -14.14 2.67
CA ASP A 51 3.73 -15.25 2.45
C ASP A 51 2.38 -14.74 1.94
N ILE A 52 1.91 -13.60 2.46
CA ILE A 52 0.68 -12.96 1.98
C ILE A 52 0.90 -12.42 0.57
N ALA A 53 2.03 -11.75 0.32
CA ALA A 53 2.34 -11.18 -0.98
C ALA A 53 2.44 -12.27 -2.08
N GLU A 54 3.06 -13.41 -1.78
CA GLU A 54 3.17 -14.56 -2.70
C GLU A 54 1.81 -15.19 -3.03
N ALA A 55 0.88 -15.17 -2.07
CA ALA A 55 -0.49 -15.63 -2.27
C ALA A 55 -1.38 -14.58 -2.97
N THR A 56 -0.91 -13.35 -3.17
CA THR A 56 -1.70 -12.23 -3.68
C THR A 56 -1.47 -11.99 -5.16
N SER A 57 -2.56 -11.91 -5.92
CA SER A 57 -2.56 -11.58 -7.34
C SER A 57 -3.33 -10.30 -7.65
N ARG A 58 -3.02 -9.70 -8.79
CA ARG A 58 -3.78 -8.54 -9.29
C ARG A 58 -5.21 -8.97 -9.60
N GLY A 59 -6.18 -8.20 -9.11
CA GLY A 59 -7.60 -8.49 -9.28
C GLY A 59 -8.17 -9.33 -8.15
N ASP A 60 -7.36 -9.77 -7.19
CA ASP A 60 -7.87 -10.44 -6.00
C ASP A 60 -8.65 -9.45 -5.13
N ASP A 61 -9.65 -9.99 -4.44
CA ASP A 61 -10.35 -9.26 -3.40
C ASP A 61 -9.40 -8.99 -2.24
N TRP A 62 -9.41 -7.75 -1.76
CA TRP A 62 -8.54 -7.31 -0.67
C TRP A 62 -9.37 -6.73 0.46
N THR A 63 -9.41 -7.40 1.60
CA THR A 63 -10.08 -6.85 2.78
C THR A 63 -9.13 -5.88 3.49
N HIS A 64 -9.54 -4.62 3.57
CA HIS A 64 -8.83 -3.49 4.16
C HIS A 64 -8.67 -3.63 5.69
N TYR A 65 -7.73 -2.88 6.28
CA TYR A 65 -7.49 -2.79 7.73
C TYR A 65 -8.68 -2.27 8.58
N ALA A 66 -9.78 -1.88 7.94
CA ALA A 66 -10.98 -1.32 8.55
C ALA A 66 -12.26 -2.04 8.10
N GLY A 67 -12.12 -3.25 7.52
CA GLY A 67 -13.26 -4.03 7.01
C GLY A 67 -13.88 -3.51 5.72
N VAL A 68 -13.18 -2.62 4.99
CA VAL A 68 -13.60 -2.14 3.67
C VAL A 68 -13.14 -3.12 2.60
N ASP A 69 -13.99 -3.44 1.64
CA ASP A 69 -13.61 -4.31 0.53
C ASP A 69 -12.89 -3.51 -0.57
N GLY A 70 -11.75 -4.04 -0.99
CA GLY A 70 -10.94 -3.49 -2.04
C GLY A 70 -10.60 -4.52 -3.12
N LEU A 71 -9.88 -4.04 -4.12
CA LEU A 71 -9.33 -4.85 -5.20
C LEU A 71 -7.84 -4.60 -5.32
N VAL A 72 -7.05 -5.66 -5.35
CA VAL A 72 -5.61 -5.58 -5.57
C VAL A 72 -5.33 -5.05 -6.97
N VAL A 73 -4.57 -3.97 -7.04
CA VAL A 73 -4.11 -3.35 -8.28
C VAL A 73 -2.77 -3.93 -8.69
N ARG A 74 -1.84 -4.13 -7.74
CA ARG A 74 -0.46 -4.58 -8.01
C ARG A 74 0.33 -4.86 -6.72
N LEU A 75 1.35 -5.71 -6.83
CA LEU A 75 2.46 -5.83 -5.86
C LEU A 75 3.60 -4.84 -6.16
N GLY A 76 4.13 -4.22 -5.11
CA GLY A 76 5.14 -3.17 -5.13
C GLY A 76 6.51 -3.63 -4.66
N ASP A 77 7.28 -2.67 -4.14
CA ASP A 77 8.63 -2.92 -3.64
C ASP A 77 8.62 -3.79 -2.37
N GLU A 78 9.67 -4.58 -2.21
CA GLU A 78 9.95 -5.29 -0.96
C GLU A 78 10.45 -4.31 0.13
N ARG A 79 9.96 -4.47 1.35
CA ARG A 79 10.33 -3.66 2.52
C ARG A 79 10.26 -4.52 3.78
N GLN A 80 11.30 -4.46 4.63
CA GLN A 80 11.29 -5.09 5.96
C GLN A 80 10.93 -6.60 5.94
N GLY A 81 11.33 -7.33 4.90
CA GLY A 81 11.00 -8.75 4.75
C GLY A 81 9.56 -9.02 4.29
N GLY A 82 8.83 -7.99 3.89
CA GLY A 82 7.49 -8.06 3.31
C GLY A 82 7.41 -7.32 1.98
N GLN A 83 6.22 -7.25 1.38
CA GLN A 83 6.00 -6.53 0.13
C GLN A 83 4.83 -5.56 0.23
N ILE A 84 4.92 -4.45 -0.50
CA ILE A 84 3.80 -3.51 -0.60
C ILE A 84 2.72 -4.10 -1.51
N VAL A 85 1.48 -4.18 -1.03
CA VAL A 85 0.29 -4.44 -1.84
C VAL A 85 -0.41 -3.11 -2.10
N TYR A 86 -0.63 -2.79 -3.39
CA TYR A 86 -1.45 -1.66 -3.80
C TYR A 86 -2.87 -2.14 -4.11
N PHE A 87 -3.86 -1.44 -3.57
CA PHE A 87 -5.27 -1.76 -3.75
C PHE A 87 -6.13 -0.50 -3.78
N ARG A 88 -7.34 -0.63 -4.33
CA ARG A 88 -8.35 0.44 -4.35
C ARG A 88 -9.62 -0.05 -3.69
N GLU A 89 -10.39 0.86 -3.10
CA GLU A 89 -11.76 0.57 -2.66
C GLU A 89 -12.63 0.17 -3.87
N LYS A 90 -13.58 -0.73 -3.63
CA LYS A 90 -14.59 -1.10 -4.62
C LYS A 90 -15.70 -0.06 -4.73
#